data_AF-A0A952V5L2-F1
#
_entry.id   AF-A0A952V5L2-F1
#
_cell.length_a   1.000
_cell.length_b   1.000
_cell.length_c   1.000
_cell.angle_alpha   90.00
_cell.angle_beta   90.00
_cell.angle_gamma   90.00
#
_symmetry.space_group_name_H-M   'P 1'
#
loop_
_entity.id
_entity.type
_entity.pdbx_description
1 polymer ?
#
loop_
_entity_poly.entity_id
_entity_poly.type
_entity_poly.pdbx_seq_one_letter_code
_entity_poly.pdbx_strand_id
1 'polypeptide(L)'
;MKLLKLAFTLLLFTAIVFPQNPEDEKKKKAEELRAKAVEMLRETTFAVANLRTAENRISFMAELASLMWLHDRDQARAMYGSVVNDFKNLVAQVDTQMNMAQVAADADLRDIGPGPGMLTEPSDASRAATKFRSAMAVRQAIAMSLAEHEPELALSFYYDSISGITNARLLEMTTNDGYFEVQLLASVARKDAARAIQLARNSLKGKLNYLHIGLLREVYDKDQDKGVELAGIFLSKLKNDGPKDLEVYVAAALIGAAEDISSERDDRATRKPIYTQQELRELADLIGRAMLENDNGVDYGIGYISAVDKYAPSRAAQVRAKYKMGPAGRAQTGTGTGVGVYGASNAMANAANTMTIVDQVNSSEEIVAAEREREAREEAERKLMEDIGGLGKKELPKEERDRIVARAREIIMKTPGRDKKIMALSALAASVKQAGDAELAGEIMREAESFIRPDPRNYQDFIATWSVISGYAAAEPDRAFMMLDDTIYRANEVIAAFVRVGEFIDVTEQMIVDGEIQLGSFGGGMIRGLSSELNVAEATIGLLVDADLARTKAAADKFDRPETRVLARMMILRNILGTKATEDPEEVMTRGMK
;
A
#
# COMPACT_ATOMS: atom_id res chain seq x y z
N MET A 1 13.60 -82.06 -7.57
CA MET A 1 12.80 -81.18 -6.66
C MET A 1 13.60 -79.97 -6.14
N LYS A 2 14.38 -79.29 -7.00
CA LYS A 2 15.13 -78.06 -6.64
C LYS A 2 14.86 -76.87 -7.59
N LEU A 3 13.87 -76.98 -8.47
CA LEU A 3 13.44 -75.92 -9.40
C LEU A 3 12.06 -75.32 -9.05
N LEU A 4 11.34 -75.90 -8.08
CA LEU A 4 10.02 -75.41 -7.66
C LEU A 4 10.07 -74.41 -6.48
N LYS A 5 11.26 -74.16 -5.91
CA LYS A 5 11.45 -73.23 -4.78
C LYS A 5 12.00 -71.86 -5.18
N LEU A 6 12.27 -71.63 -6.48
CA LEU A 6 12.73 -70.34 -6.99
C LEU A 6 11.61 -69.49 -7.62
N ALA A 7 10.43 -70.08 -7.85
CA ALA A 7 9.29 -69.40 -8.45
C ALA A 7 8.31 -68.77 -7.45
N PHE A 8 8.51 -68.97 -6.13
CA PHE A 8 7.60 -68.45 -5.10
C PHE A 8 8.20 -67.33 -4.23
N THR A 9 9.42 -66.89 -4.53
CA THR A 9 10.11 -65.80 -3.82
C THR A 9 10.31 -64.55 -4.67
N LEU A 10 9.64 -64.47 -5.83
CA LEU A 10 9.73 -63.34 -6.77
C LEU A 10 8.36 -62.69 -7.06
N LEU A 11 7.40 -62.82 -6.14
CA LEU A 11 6.05 -62.26 -6.29
C LEU A 11 5.51 -61.81 -4.92
N LEU A 12 6.26 -60.94 -4.24
CA LEU A 12 5.81 -60.19 -3.05
C LEU A 12 6.73 -58.98 -2.80
N PHE A 13 7.03 -58.23 -3.86
CA PHE A 13 7.25 -56.79 -3.71
C PHE A 13 5.97 -56.11 -4.20
N THR A 14 4.91 -56.22 -3.40
CA THR A 14 3.92 -55.15 -3.38
C THR A 14 4.72 -53.90 -3.05
N ALA A 15 4.80 -52.97 -4.00
CA ALA A 15 5.20 -51.62 -3.68
C ALA A 15 4.31 -51.19 -2.52
N ILE A 16 4.93 -51.07 -1.33
CA ILE A 16 4.34 -50.32 -0.24
C ILE A 16 4.32 -48.90 -0.78
N VAL A 17 3.23 -48.56 -1.47
CA VAL A 17 2.84 -47.18 -1.68
C VAL A 17 2.56 -46.67 -0.28
N PHE A 18 3.59 -46.10 0.36
CA PHE A 18 3.39 -45.31 1.55
C PHE A 18 2.32 -44.28 1.19
N PRO A 19 1.21 -44.17 1.95
CA PRO A 19 0.27 -43.09 1.73
C PRO A 19 1.06 -41.78 1.82
N GLN A 20 1.09 -41.03 0.72
CA GLN A 20 1.70 -39.70 0.71
C GLN A 20 1.03 -38.90 1.82
N ASN A 21 1.84 -38.27 2.68
CA ASN A 21 1.32 -37.39 3.70
C ASN A 21 0.46 -36.32 3.00
N PRO A 22 -0.81 -36.12 3.38
CA PRO A 22 -1.68 -35.14 2.71
C PRO A 22 -1.10 -33.73 2.65
N GLU A 23 -0.17 -33.39 3.55
CA GLU A 23 0.59 -32.13 3.50
C GLU A 23 1.61 -32.06 2.36
N ASP A 24 2.30 -33.16 2.06
CA ASP A 24 3.29 -33.22 0.98
C ASP A 24 2.62 -33.07 -0.39
N GLU A 25 1.43 -33.65 -0.56
CA GLU A 25 0.66 -33.54 -1.79
C GLU A 25 0.12 -32.11 -2.00
N LYS A 26 -0.35 -31.46 -0.92
CA LYS A 26 -0.77 -30.05 -0.95
C LYS A 26 0.40 -29.12 -1.30
N LYS A 27 1.56 -29.34 -0.69
CA LYS A 27 2.76 -28.55 -0.97
C LYS A 27 3.20 -28.70 -2.42
N LYS A 28 3.23 -29.93 -2.95
CA LYS A 28 3.57 -30.18 -4.35
C LYS A 28 2.61 -29.50 -5.33
N LYS A 29 1.30 -29.58 -5.07
CA LYS A 29 0.28 -28.87 -5.88
C LYS A 29 0.49 -27.35 -5.86
N ALA A 30 0.81 -26.77 -4.70
CA ALA A 30 1.11 -25.35 -4.59
C ALA A 30 2.38 -24.94 -5.36
N GLU A 31 3.42 -25.78 -5.35
CA GLU A 31 4.64 -25.56 -6.13
C GLU A 31 4.37 -25.64 -7.64
N GLU A 32 3.61 -26.63 -8.11
CA GLU A 32 3.20 -26.75 -9.51
C GLU A 32 2.34 -25.57 -9.97
N LEU A 33 1.42 -25.10 -9.13
CA LEU A 33 0.60 -23.92 -9.40
C LEU A 33 1.46 -22.66 -9.53
N ARG A 34 2.42 -22.46 -8.62
CA ARG A 34 3.37 -21.34 -8.68
C ARG A 34 4.23 -21.39 -9.94
N ALA A 35 4.71 -22.55 -10.35
CA ALA A 35 5.51 -22.70 -11.57
C ALA A 35 4.71 -22.26 -12.81
N LYS A 36 3.44 -22.69 -12.91
CA LYS A 36 2.54 -22.25 -14.00
C LYS A 36 2.24 -20.75 -13.94
N ALA A 37 2.09 -20.19 -12.75
CA ALA A 37 1.89 -18.75 -12.60
C ALA A 37 3.13 -17.95 -13.00
N VAL A 38 4.35 -18.43 -12.74
CA VAL A 38 5.59 -17.79 -13.23
C VAL A 38 5.67 -17.83 -14.77
N GLU A 39 5.23 -18.92 -15.42
CA GLU A 39 5.11 -18.97 -16.87
C GLU A 39 4.09 -17.94 -17.40
N MET A 40 2.92 -17.86 -16.77
CA MET A 40 1.90 -16.85 -17.07
C MET A 40 2.41 -15.42 -16.83
N LEU A 41 3.27 -15.20 -15.82
CA LEU A 41 3.91 -13.90 -15.57
C LEU A 41 4.77 -13.50 -16.77
N ARG A 42 5.59 -14.42 -17.30
CA ARG A 42 6.39 -14.18 -18.50
C ARG A 42 5.53 -13.88 -19.71
N GLU A 43 4.45 -14.63 -19.94
CA GLU A 43 3.48 -14.33 -21.01
C GLU A 43 2.86 -12.93 -20.85
N THR A 44 2.50 -12.56 -19.63
CA THR A 44 1.89 -11.26 -19.31
C THR A 44 2.88 -10.13 -19.53
N THR A 45 4.17 -10.35 -19.27
CA THR A 45 5.25 -9.41 -19.57
C THR A 45 5.27 -9.02 -21.06
N PHE A 46 5.09 -9.99 -21.96
CA PHE A 46 4.98 -9.70 -23.40
C PHE A 46 3.71 -8.90 -23.75
N ALA A 47 2.58 -9.19 -23.09
CA ALA A 47 1.35 -8.43 -23.29
C ALA A 47 1.52 -6.96 -22.84
N VAL A 48 2.17 -6.74 -21.69
CA VAL A 48 2.49 -5.40 -21.19
C VAL A 48 3.37 -4.64 -22.18
N ALA A 49 4.41 -5.26 -22.73
CA ALA A 49 5.30 -4.61 -23.70
C ALA A 49 4.59 -4.11 -24.97
N ASN A 50 3.41 -4.65 -25.29
CA ASN A 50 2.59 -4.26 -26.44
C ASN A 50 1.51 -3.20 -26.11
N LEU A 51 1.42 -2.73 -24.86
CA LEU A 51 0.54 -1.61 -24.50
C LEU A 51 1.07 -0.31 -25.12
N ARG A 52 0.15 0.54 -25.57
CA ARG A 52 0.44 1.79 -26.28
C ARG A 52 1.08 2.81 -25.36
N THR A 53 0.52 2.99 -24.17
CA THR A 53 0.93 4.06 -23.25
C THR A 53 2.09 3.63 -22.36
N ALA A 54 3.08 4.51 -22.19
CA ALA A 54 4.25 4.24 -21.37
C ALA A 54 3.87 4.09 -19.89
N GLU A 55 2.87 4.84 -19.44
CA GLU A 55 2.28 4.83 -18.11
C GLU A 55 1.75 3.46 -17.70
N ASN A 56 0.96 2.82 -18.58
CA ASN A 56 0.48 1.46 -18.36
C ASN A 56 1.64 0.47 -18.39
N ARG A 57 2.58 0.60 -19.33
CA ARG A 57 3.78 -0.26 -19.36
C ARG A 57 4.57 -0.18 -18.07
N ILE A 58 4.86 1.03 -17.59
CA ILE A 58 5.58 1.29 -16.33
C ILE A 58 4.83 0.66 -15.15
N SER A 59 3.53 0.93 -15.03
CA SER A 59 2.73 0.47 -13.89
C SER A 59 2.67 -1.05 -13.80
N PHE A 60 2.32 -1.71 -14.90
CA PHE A 60 2.20 -3.16 -14.93
C PHE A 60 3.55 -3.86 -14.87
N MET A 61 4.56 -3.36 -15.59
CA MET A 61 5.88 -3.98 -15.60
C MET A 61 6.57 -3.88 -14.24
N ALA A 62 6.43 -2.75 -13.53
CA ALA A 62 6.99 -2.60 -12.18
C ALA A 62 6.41 -3.63 -11.21
N GLU A 63 5.10 -3.84 -11.28
CA GLU A 63 4.43 -4.82 -10.42
C GLU A 63 4.78 -6.26 -10.79
N LEU A 64 4.78 -6.60 -12.09
CA LEU A 64 5.26 -7.90 -12.57
C LEU A 64 6.70 -8.15 -12.14
N ALA A 65 7.57 -7.14 -12.18
CA ALA A 65 8.95 -7.24 -11.75
C ALA A 65 9.04 -7.52 -10.24
N SER A 66 8.21 -6.85 -9.43
CA SER A 66 8.11 -7.12 -7.99
C SER A 66 7.68 -8.56 -7.69
N LEU A 67 6.67 -9.08 -8.41
CA LEU A 67 6.23 -10.47 -8.27
C LEU A 67 7.33 -11.44 -8.72
N MET A 68 7.97 -11.18 -9.87
CA MET A 68 9.05 -12.01 -10.40
C MET A 68 10.24 -12.04 -9.43
N TRP A 69 10.49 -10.97 -8.68
CA TRP A 69 11.62 -10.89 -7.76
C TRP A 69 11.66 -12.01 -6.72
N LEU A 70 10.49 -12.45 -6.27
CA LEU A 70 10.35 -13.54 -5.30
C LEU A 70 10.72 -14.91 -5.88
N HIS A 71 10.86 -15.02 -7.20
CA HIS A 71 11.06 -16.28 -7.92
C HIS A 71 12.35 -16.31 -8.77
N ASP A 72 12.62 -15.24 -9.52
CA ASP A 72 13.80 -15.11 -10.39
C ASP A 72 14.32 -13.66 -10.35
N ARG A 73 15.36 -13.44 -9.55
CA ARG A 73 15.93 -12.11 -9.33
C ARG A 73 16.55 -11.49 -10.58
N ASP A 74 17.17 -12.30 -11.43
CA ASP A 74 17.86 -11.77 -12.61
C ASP A 74 16.84 -11.34 -13.69
N GLN A 75 15.77 -12.12 -13.88
CA GLN A 75 14.65 -11.69 -14.71
C GLN A 75 13.96 -10.45 -14.13
N ALA A 76 13.71 -10.41 -12.82
CA ALA A 76 13.11 -9.25 -12.18
C ALA A 76 13.94 -7.97 -12.34
N ARG A 77 15.27 -8.06 -12.20
CA ARG A 77 16.20 -6.94 -12.48
C ARG A 77 16.11 -6.48 -13.93
N ALA A 78 16.05 -7.41 -14.89
CA ALA A 78 15.91 -7.05 -16.31
C ALA A 78 14.57 -6.33 -16.58
N MET A 79 13.48 -6.79 -15.94
CA MET A 79 12.17 -6.15 -16.04
C MET A 79 12.19 -4.74 -15.43
N TYR A 80 12.79 -4.56 -14.25
CA TYR A 80 13.01 -3.23 -13.68
C TYR A 80 13.86 -2.34 -14.60
N GLY A 81 14.87 -2.89 -15.27
CA GLY A 81 15.61 -2.16 -16.30
C GLY A 81 14.71 -1.61 -17.41
N SER A 82 13.72 -2.39 -17.86
CA SER A 82 12.70 -1.92 -18.81
C SER A 82 11.84 -0.80 -18.22
N VAL A 83 11.39 -0.95 -16.97
CA VAL A 83 10.61 0.08 -16.24
C VAL A 83 11.38 1.39 -16.16
N VAL A 84 12.67 1.35 -15.80
CA VAL A 84 13.53 2.53 -15.71
C VAL A 84 13.64 3.22 -17.08
N ASN A 85 13.82 2.45 -18.15
CA ASN A 85 13.93 3.01 -19.50
C ASN A 85 12.62 3.66 -19.96
N ASP A 86 11.48 2.99 -19.79
CA ASP A 86 10.17 3.57 -20.13
C ASP A 86 9.89 4.83 -19.28
N PHE A 87 10.23 4.81 -17.99
CA PHE A 87 10.07 5.95 -17.10
C PHE A 87 10.93 7.16 -17.54
N LYS A 88 12.19 6.94 -17.90
CA LYS A 88 13.07 8.00 -18.40
C LYS A 88 12.54 8.60 -19.70
N ASN A 89 12.02 7.75 -20.60
CA ASN A 89 11.41 8.21 -21.84
C ASN A 89 10.16 9.05 -21.58
N LEU A 90 9.30 8.62 -20.64
CA LEU A 90 8.11 9.37 -20.22
C LEU A 90 8.50 10.76 -19.68
N VAL A 91 9.48 10.83 -18.77
CA VAL A 91 9.96 12.10 -18.21
C VAL A 91 10.56 13.01 -19.28
N ALA A 92 11.37 12.46 -20.20
CA ALA A 92 11.96 13.24 -21.29
C ALA A 92 10.91 13.80 -22.26
N GLN A 93 9.85 13.04 -22.54
CA GLN A 93 8.72 13.51 -23.35
C GLN A 93 7.99 14.67 -22.66
N VAL A 94 7.72 14.54 -21.35
CA VAL A 94 7.08 15.60 -20.56
C VAL A 94 7.96 16.86 -20.46
N ASP A 95 9.27 16.71 -20.29
CA ASP A 95 10.23 17.83 -20.30
C ASP A 95 10.20 18.58 -21.65
N THR A 96 10.17 17.82 -22.76
CA THR A 96 10.06 18.38 -24.10
C THR A 96 8.74 19.13 -24.30
N GLN A 97 7.62 18.55 -23.87
CA GLN A 97 6.30 19.20 -23.92
C GLN A 97 6.28 20.50 -23.11
N MET A 98 6.84 20.50 -21.90
CA MET A 98 6.94 21.69 -21.05
C MET A 98 7.81 22.78 -21.67
N ASN A 99 8.90 22.41 -22.33
CA ASN A 99 9.77 23.37 -23.02
C ASN A 99 9.14 23.96 -24.29
N MET A 100 8.27 23.22 -24.97
CA MET A 100 7.53 23.69 -26.14
C MET A 100 6.31 24.55 -25.78
N ALA A 101 5.71 24.31 -24.61
CA ALA A 101 4.57 25.08 -24.16
C ALA A 101 4.99 26.54 -23.89
N GLN A 102 4.51 27.48 -24.72
CA GLN A 102 4.74 28.92 -24.57
C GLN A 102 3.94 29.47 -23.38
N VAL A 103 4.40 29.20 -22.17
CA VAL A 103 3.80 29.74 -20.95
C VAL A 103 4.58 30.98 -20.54
N ALA A 104 3.88 32.07 -20.22
CA ALA A 104 4.49 33.26 -19.64
C ALA A 104 5.29 32.89 -18.37
N ALA A 105 6.47 33.49 -18.18
CA ALA A 105 7.44 33.11 -17.15
C ALA A 105 6.88 33.17 -15.71
N ASP A 106 5.80 33.94 -15.52
CA ASP A 106 5.12 34.36 -14.30
C ASP A 106 3.84 33.58 -13.96
N ALA A 107 3.39 32.63 -14.79
CA ALA A 107 2.27 31.76 -14.44
C ALA A 107 2.70 30.69 -13.43
N ASP A 108 2.12 30.70 -12.22
CA ASP A 108 2.37 29.70 -11.18
C ASP A 108 1.73 28.36 -11.59
N LEU A 109 2.54 27.30 -11.70
CA LEU A 109 2.03 25.94 -11.99
C LEU A 109 1.18 25.38 -10.85
N ARG A 110 1.24 25.98 -9.65
CA ARG A 110 0.36 25.66 -8.51
C ARG A 110 -1.05 26.22 -8.68
N ASP A 111 -1.18 27.32 -9.43
CA ASP A 111 -2.46 27.89 -9.87
C ASP A 111 -3.00 27.20 -11.14
N ILE A 112 -2.15 26.41 -11.80
CA ILE A 112 -2.50 25.53 -12.91
C ILE A 112 -2.94 24.15 -12.34
N GLY A 113 -3.95 24.20 -11.48
CA GLY A 113 -4.78 23.04 -11.15
C GLY A 113 -5.86 22.83 -12.21
N PRO A 114 -6.62 21.72 -12.18
CA PRO A 114 -7.86 21.67 -12.94
C PRO A 114 -8.69 22.88 -12.51
N GLY A 115 -8.89 23.83 -13.43
CA GLY A 115 -9.67 25.04 -13.16
C GLY A 115 -11.06 24.65 -12.64
N PRO A 116 -11.78 25.58 -12.00
CA PRO A 116 -13.11 25.31 -11.48
C PRO A 116 -14.10 25.08 -12.63
N GLY A 117 -14.17 23.85 -13.13
CA GLY A 117 -15.21 23.38 -14.05
C GLY A 117 -14.69 22.58 -15.25
N MET A 118 -15.54 21.65 -15.74
CA MET A 118 -15.39 20.93 -17.02
C MET A 118 -15.41 21.84 -18.27
N LEU A 119 -15.30 23.17 -18.12
CA LEU A 119 -15.56 24.17 -19.16
C LEU A 119 -14.32 24.92 -19.65
N THR A 120 -13.17 24.76 -18.99
CA THR A 120 -11.90 25.37 -19.42
C THR A 120 -10.94 24.31 -19.89
N GLU A 121 -10.54 24.37 -21.16
CA GLU A 121 -9.54 23.47 -21.74
C GLU A 121 -8.18 23.69 -21.05
N PRO A 122 -7.55 22.64 -20.49
CA PRO A 122 -6.23 22.76 -19.90
C PRO A 122 -5.20 23.17 -20.96
N SER A 123 -4.22 23.99 -20.58
CA SER A 123 -3.07 24.28 -21.45
C SER A 123 -2.17 23.04 -21.59
N ASP A 124 -1.36 22.98 -22.65
CA ASP A 124 -0.36 21.91 -22.83
C ASP A 124 0.59 21.80 -21.64
N ALA A 125 0.98 22.94 -21.06
CA ALA A 125 1.80 22.96 -19.85
C ALA A 125 1.06 22.44 -18.61
N SER A 126 -0.24 22.68 -18.50
CA SER A 126 -1.06 22.11 -17.42
C SER A 126 -1.11 20.59 -17.49
N ARG A 127 -1.36 20.05 -18.70
CA ARG A 127 -1.35 18.60 -18.96
C ARG A 127 0.02 18.00 -18.64
N ALA A 128 1.09 18.58 -19.19
CA ALA A 128 2.45 18.09 -18.97
C ALA A 128 2.87 18.16 -17.50
N ALA A 129 2.57 19.25 -16.77
CA ALA A 129 2.85 19.36 -15.34
C ALA A 129 2.03 18.36 -14.51
N THR A 130 0.77 18.11 -14.88
CA THR A 130 -0.07 17.10 -14.23
C THR A 130 0.48 15.69 -14.45
N LYS A 131 0.87 15.37 -15.67
CA LYS A 131 1.53 14.11 -16.04
C LYS A 131 2.84 13.92 -15.28
N PHE A 132 3.64 14.99 -15.14
CA PHE A 132 4.87 14.98 -14.35
C PHE A 132 4.61 14.67 -12.87
N ARG A 133 3.58 15.26 -12.26
CA ARG A 133 3.20 14.97 -10.86
C ARG A 133 2.85 13.49 -10.67
N SER A 134 2.07 12.91 -11.58
CA SER A 134 1.74 11.48 -11.56
C SER A 134 2.99 10.63 -11.73
N ALA A 135 3.90 11.00 -12.64
CA ALA A 135 5.17 10.31 -12.82
C ALA A 135 6.05 10.36 -11.55
N MET A 136 6.11 11.48 -10.84
CA MET A 136 6.87 11.57 -9.59
C MET A 136 6.29 10.68 -8.47
N ALA A 137 4.96 10.57 -8.37
CA ALA A 137 4.33 9.63 -7.44
C ALA A 137 4.65 8.17 -7.80
N VAL A 138 4.63 7.83 -9.09
CA VAL A 138 4.98 6.49 -9.60
C VAL A 138 6.46 6.18 -9.37
N ARG A 139 7.34 7.17 -9.56
CA ARG A 139 8.77 7.05 -9.27
C ARG A 139 9.02 6.64 -7.82
N GLN A 140 8.33 7.28 -6.88
CA GLN A 140 8.44 6.91 -5.47
C GLN A 140 7.98 5.48 -5.23
N ALA A 141 6.83 5.06 -5.79
CA ALA A 141 6.34 3.70 -5.66
C ALA A 141 7.32 2.64 -6.22
N ILE A 142 7.88 2.87 -7.42
CA ILE A 142 8.88 1.98 -8.03
C ILE A 142 10.14 1.90 -7.18
N ALA A 143 10.66 3.05 -6.73
CA ALA A 143 11.85 3.10 -5.89
C ALA A 143 11.62 2.41 -4.54
N MET A 144 10.43 2.54 -3.94
CA MET A 144 10.09 1.81 -2.72
C MET A 144 10.06 0.30 -2.95
N SER A 145 9.40 -0.17 -4.02
CA SER A 145 9.35 -1.60 -4.35
C SER A 145 10.75 -2.17 -4.63
N LEU A 146 11.59 -1.42 -5.35
CA LEU A 146 13.01 -1.76 -5.51
C LEU A 146 13.73 -1.79 -4.17
N ALA A 147 13.49 -0.84 -3.25
CA ALA A 147 14.20 -0.73 -1.99
C ALA A 147 13.93 -1.89 -1.02
N GLU A 148 12.75 -2.52 -1.09
CA GLU A 148 12.46 -3.75 -0.34
C GLU A 148 13.46 -4.87 -0.66
N HIS A 149 13.93 -4.89 -1.90
CA HIS A 149 14.77 -5.95 -2.43
C HIS A 149 16.25 -5.52 -2.59
N GLU A 150 16.50 -4.41 -3.28
CA GLU A 150 17.82 -3.83 -3.60
C GLU A 150 17.82 -2.31 -3.40
N PRO A 151 18.08 -1.83 -2.16
CA PRO A 151 18.15 -0.41 -1.83
C PRO A 151 19.10 0.42 -2.70
N GLU A 152 20.24 -0.14 -3.11
CA GLU A 152 21.19 0.58 -3.97
C GLU A 152 20.67 0.74 -5.40
N LEU A 153 19.97 -0.26 -5.94
CA LEU A 153 19.33 -0.16 -7.24
C LEU A 153 18.19 0.87 -7.21
N ALA A 154 17.41 0.90 -6.13
CA ALA A 154 16.40 1.93 -5.90
C ALA A 154 16.99 3.34 -5.88
N LEU A 155 18.15 3.52 -5.22
CA LEU A 155 18.82 4.82 -5.15
C LEU A 155 19.43 5.23 -6.50
N SER A 156 20.00 4.28 -7.26
CA SER A 156 20.45 4.56 -8.64
C SER A 156 19.28 5.00 -9.50
N PHE A 157 18.16 4.27 -9.46
CA PHE A 157 16.95 4.64 -10.17
C PHE A 157 16.47 6.04 -9.77
N TYR A 158 16.45 6.36 -8.46
CA TYR A 158 16.10 7.68 -7.97
C TYR A 158 16.93 8.78 -8.66
N TYR A 159 18.26 8.72 -8.63
CA TYR A 159 19.08 9.76 -9.28
C TYR A 159 18.94 9.76 -10.81
N ASP A 160 18.97 8.59 -11.44
CA ASP A 160 19.06 8.46 -12.90
C ASP A 160 17.76 8.86 -13.60
N SER A 161 16.61 8.65 -12.96
CA SER A 161 15.27 8.82 -13.55
C SER A 161 14.88 10.27 -13.84
N ILE A 162 15.53 11.24 -13.19
CA ILE A 162 15.29 12.68 -13.41
C ILE A 162 16.52 13.44 -13.91
N SER A 163 17.65 12.75 -14.10
CA SER A 163 18.93 13.35 -14.50
C SER A 163 18.92 14.11 -15.84
N GLY A 164 17.94 13.83 -16.71
CA GLY A 164 17.80 14.45 -18.03
C GLY A 164 16.82 15.61 -18.10
N ILE A 165 16.20 16.02 -16.98
CA ILE A 165 15.24 17.13 -16.96
C ILE A 165 15.98 18.45 -17.14
N THR A 166 15.51 19.27 -18.08
CA THR A 166 16.10 20.59 -18.38
C THR A 166 15.19 21.75 -18.00
N ASN A 167 13.88 21.50 -17.92
CA ASN A 167 12.90 22.52 -17.59
C ASN A 167 12.99 22.91 -16.10
N ALA A 168 13.28 24.18 -15.83
CA ALA A 168 13.48 24.69 -14.47
C ALA A 168 12.26 24.50 -13.56
N ARG A 169 11.04 24.56 -14.11
CA ARG A 169 9.81 24.38 -13.33
C ARG A 169 9.61 22.93 -12.92
N LEU A 170 9.90 21.98 -13.81
CA LEU A 170 9.87 20.56 -13.47
C LEU A 170 10.92 20.22 -12.41
N LEU A 171 12.13 20.81 -12.50
CA LEU A 171 13.16 20.67 -11.47
C LEU A 171 12.72 21.24 -10.11
N GLU A 172 11.96 22.34 -10.09
CA GLU A 172 11.39 22.85 -8.83
C GLU A 172 10.41 21.83 -8.22
N MET A 173 9.64 21.12 -9.05
CA MET A 173 8.69 20.09 -8.59
C MET A 173 9.38 18.86 -7.98
N THR A 174 10.68 18.66 -8.22
CA THR A 174 11.48 17.59 -7.59
C THR A 174 12.09 18.02 -6.25
N THR A 175 11.84 19.23 -5.75
CA THR A 175 12.46 19.71 -4.49
C THR A 175 12.03 18.90 -3.26
N ASN A 176 10.79 18.41 -3.21
CA ASN A 176 10.29 17.55 -2.12
C ASN A 176 10.89 16.14 -2.14
N ASP A 177 11.62 15.79 -3.19
CA ASP A 177 12.15 14.45 -3.42
C ASP A 177 13.35 14.11 -2.52
N GLY A 178 14.09 15.13 -2.05
CA GLY A 178 15.22 14.95 -1.15
C GLY A 178 14.83 14.32 0.20
N TYR A 179 13.56 14.41 0.62
CA TYR A 179 13.09 13.67 1.79
C TYR A 179 13.10 12.15 1.53
N PHE A 180 12.64 11.77 0.34
CA PHE A 180 12.56 10.38 -0.09
C PHE A 180 13.95 9.77 -0.33
N GLU A 181 14.91 10.56 -0.84
CA GLU A 181 16.32 10.15 -0.96
C GLU A 181 16.90 9.63 0.36
N VAL A 182 16.69 10.37 1.45
CA VAL A 182 17.21 9.99 2.77
C VAL A 182 16.54 8.72 3.31
N GLN A 183 15.27 8.48 2.96
CA GLN A 183 14.57 7.24 3.29
C GLN A 183 15.16 6.04 2.54
N LEU A 184 15.54 6.21 1.26
CA LEU A 184 16.25 5.18 0.51
C LEU A 184 17.64 4.93 1.09
N LEU A 185 18.38 5.98 1.47
CA LEU A 185 19.66 5.86 2.17
C LEU A 185 19.54 5.09 3.49
N ALA A 186 18.48 5.33 4.25
CA ALA A 186 18.20 4.56 5.47
C ALA A 186 17.95 3.08 5.18
N SER A 187 17.27 2.78 4.07
CA SER A 187 17.07 1.40 3.60
C SER A 187 18.39 0.73 3.20
N VAL A 188 19.33 1.48 2.60
CA VAL A 188 20.71 1.01 2.37
C VAL A 188 21.41 0.75 3.71
N ALA A 189 21.32 1.67 4.67
CA ALA A 189 22.00 1.58 5.97
C ALA A 189 21.62 0.32 6.76
N ARG A 190 20.35 -0.11 6.68
CA ARG A 190 19.88 -1.37 7.29
C ARG A 190 20.61 -2.60 6.77
N LYS A 191 21.08 -2.57 5.52
CA LYS A 191 21.88 -3.65 4.91
C LYS A 191 23.37 -3.41 5.10
N ASP A 192 23.86 -2.23 4.73
CA ASP A 192 25.27 -1.84 4.76
C ASP A 192 25.43 -0.37 5.20
N ALA A 193 25.86 -0.20 6.46
CA ALA A 193 26.09 1.10 7.07
C ALA A 193 27.24 1.88 6.40
N ALA A 194 28.34 1.21 6.03
CA ALA A 194 29.50 1.85 5.43
C ALA A 194 29.16 2.38 4.04
N ARG A 195 28.41 1.60 3.26
CA ARG A 195 27.93 2.00 1.94
C ARG A 195 26.94 3.16 2.02
N ALA A 196 26.00 3.13 2.97
CA ALA A 196 25.08 4.23 3.21
C ALA A 196 25.81 5.55 3.51
N ILE A 197 26.90 5.51 4.30
CA ILE A 197 27.72 6.70 4.57
C ILE A 197 28.37 7.24 3.29
N GLN A 198 28.92 6.37 2.44
CA GLN A 198 29.52 6.79 1.18
C GLN A 198 28.50 7.53 0.31
N LEU A 199 27.28 6.99 0.21
CA LEU A 199 26.19 7.56 -0.58
C LEU A 199 25.64 8.85 0.05
N ALA A 200 25.51 8.90 1.38
CA ALA A 200 25.05 10.08 2.12
C ALA A 200 25.95 11.30 1.88
N ARG A 201 27.25 11.12 1.63
CA ARG A 201 28.16 12.23 1.27
C ARG A 201 27.71 12.98 0.01
N ASN A 202 27.04 12.30 -0.93
CA ASN A 202 26.46 12.96 -2.11
C ASN A 202 25.18 13.73 -1.75
N SER A 203 24.28 13.16 -0.95
CA SER A 203 23.08 13.86 -0.42
C SER A 203 23.47 15.16 0.31
N LEU A 204 24.56 15.11 1.09
CA LEU A 204 25.08 16.26 1.84
C LEU A 204 25.75 17.35 0.98
N LYS A 205 25.77 17.22 -0.35
CA LYS A 205 26.01 18.38 -1.22
C LYS A 205 24.89 19.41 -1.09
N GLY A 206 23.66 18.94 -0.80
CA GLY A 206 22.54 19.78 -0.36
C GLY A 206 22.63 20.18 1.11
N LYS A 207 21.52 20.70 1.65
CA LYS A 207 21.41 21.05 3.08
C LYS A 207 21.19 19.81 3.93
N LEU A 208 21.82 19.77 5.11
CA LEU A 208 21.51 18.79 6.15
C LEU A 208 20.11 19.08 6.73
N ASN A 209 19.25 18.06 6.83
CA ASN A 209 17.86 18.19 7.26
C ASN A 209 17.50 17.16 8.35
N TYR A 210 16.28 17.25 8.91
CA TYR A 210 15.85 16.37 10.00
C TYR A 210 15.86 14.87 9.67
N LEU A 211 15.64 14.48 8.40
CA LEU A 211 15.68 13.07 8.03
C LEU A 211 17.09 12.48 8.10
N HIS A 212 18.13 13.30 7.93
CA HIS A 212 19.52 12.84 8.09
C HIS A 212 19.77 12.36 9.53
N ILE A 213 19.04 12.88 10.52
CA ILE A 213 19.08 12.41 11.91
C ILE A 213 18.52 10.99 12.01
N GLY A 214 17.45 10.69 11.27
CA GLY A 214 16.92 9.33 11.15
C GLY A 214 17.93 8.36 10.54
N LEU A 215 18.59 8.77 9.45
CA LEU A 215 19.67 7.99 8.84
C LEU A 215 20.82 7.74 9.83
N LEU A 216 21.23 8.75 10.62
CA LEU A 216 22.25 8.58 11.65
C LEU A 216 21.86 7.52 12.69
N ARG A 217 20.60 7.53 13.13
CA ARG A 217 20.09 6.51 14.07
C ARG A 217 20.14 5.11 13.47
N GLU A 218 19.67 4.95 12.23
CA GLU A 218 19.70 3.65 11.53
C GLU A 218 21.13 3.14 11.32
N VAL A 219 22.06 4.02 10.91
CA VAL A 219 23.49 3.68 10.77
C VAL A 219 24.09 3.31 12.13
N TYR A 220 23.81 4.07 13.17
CA TYR A 220 24.33 3.83 14.51
C TYR A 220 23.82 2.52 15.12
N ASP A 221 22.52 2.24 14.98
CA ASP A 221 21.91 0.99 15.46
C ASP A 221 22.48 -0.23 14.70
N LYS A 222 22.85 -0.06 13.43
CA LYS A 222 23.52 -1.10 12.63
C LYS A 222 24.99 -1.28 13.00
N ASP A 223 25.74 -0.18 13.14
CA ASP A 223 27.17 -0.13 13.43
C ASP A 223 27.51 1.18 14.15
N GLN A 224 27.85 1.08 15.44
CA GLN A 224 28.08 2.25 16.29
C GLN A 224 29.28 3.09 15.85
N ASP A 225 30.36 2.46 15.35
CA ASP A 225 31.56 3.18 14.91
C ASP A 225 31.28 3.96 13.63
N LYS A 226 30.49 3.37 12.72
CA LYS A 226 29.99 4.06 11.53
C LYS A 226 28.98 5.15 11.87
N GLY A 227 28.15 4.97 12.89
CA GLY A 227 27.27 6.02 13.41
C GLY A 227 28.07 7.22 13.91
N VAL A 228 29.14 6.99 14.68
CA VAL A 228 30.07 8.04 15.14
C VAL A 228 30.76 8.73 13.95
N GLU A 229 31.22 7.96 12.95
CA GLU A 229 31.79 8.52 11.70
C GLU A 229 30.80 9.46 11.01
N LEU A 230 29.55 9.03 10.83
CA LEU A 230 28.51 9.82 10.18
C LEU A 230 28.15 11.09 10.97
N ALA A 231 28.07 10.99 12.29
CA ALA A 231 27.87 12.13 13.17
C ALA A 231 28.98 13.19 12.98
N GLY A 232 30.24 12.76 12.86
CA GLY A 232 31.38 13.64 12.56
C GLY A 232 31.30 14.30 11.17
N ILE A 233 30.79 13.59 10.16
CA ILE A 233 30.52 14.18 8.83
C ILE A 233 29.47 15.28 8.93
N PHE A 234 28.38 15.05 9.67
CA PHE A 234 27.32 16.03 9.86
C PHE A 234 27.82 17.29 10.58
N LEU A 235 28.62 17.13 11.63
CA LEU A 235 29.26 18.25 12.32
C LEU A 235 30.15 19.06 11.37
N SER A 236 30.95 18.37 10.56
CA SER A 236 31.83 19.02 9.58
C SER A 236 31.04 19.79 8.53
N LYS A 237 29.91 19.23 8.06
CA LYS A 237 29.00 19.89 7.12
C LYS A 237 28.40 21.17 7.72
N LEU A 238 27.86 21.11 8.94
CA LEU A 238 27.29 22.29 9.62
C LEU A 238 28.35 23.39 9.85
N LYS A 239 29.59 23.01 10.18
CA LYS A 239 30.70 23.97 10.31
C LYS A 239 31.04 24.65 9.00
N ASN A 240 31.01 23.90 7.89
CA ASN A 240 31.31 24.42 6.56
C ASN A 240 30.21 25.35 6.04
N ASP A 241 28.94 25.02 6.30
CA ASP A 241 27.79 25.88 5.93
C ASP A 241 27.78 27.16 6.78
N GLY A 242 28.28 27.09 8.01
CA GLY A 242 28.43 28.23 8.89
C GLY A 242 27.11 28.70 9.52
N PRO A 243 27.16 29.72 10.40
CA PRO A 243 26.01 30.12 11.21
C PRO A 243 24.87 30.80 10.43
N LYS A 244 25.13 31.41 9.27
CA LYS A 244 24.11 32.13 8.48
C LYS A 244 23.13 31.20 7.78
N ASP A 245 23.64 30.09 7.25
CA ASP A 245 22.85 29.09 6.52
C ASP A 245 22.43 27.91 7.42
N LEU A 246 22.66 28.03 8.73
CA LEU A 246 22.38 26.98 9.71
C LEU A 246 20.89 26.89 10.04
N GLU A 247 20.31 25.73 9.74
CA GLU A 247 18.99 25.35 10.25
C GLU A 247 19.09 24.96 11.75
N VAL A 248 18.80 25.94 12.63
CA VAL A 248 18.99 25.80 14.09
C VAL A 248 18.30 24.57 14.67
N TYR A 249 17.09 24.25 14.19
CA TYR A 249 16.35 23.09 14.66
C TYR A 249 17.04 21.75 14.33
N VAL A 250 17.75 21.67 13.20
CA VAL A 250 18.46 20.44 12.79
C VAL A 250 19.73 20.25 13.63
N ALA A 251 20.49 21.32 13.84
CA ALA A 251 21.67 21.29 14.71
C ALA A 251 21.29 20.95 16.16
N ALA A 252 20.18 21.49 16.67
CA ALA A 252 19.65 21.13 17.98
C ALA A 252 19.18 19.68 18.05
N ALA A 253 18.56 19.16 16.98
CA ALA A 253 18.16 17.75 16.89
C ALA A 253 19.35 16.78 16.93
N LEU A 254 20.53 17.17 16.44
CA LEU A 254 21.76 16.37 16.59
C LEU A 254 22.21 16.26 18.06
N ILE A 255 22.13 17.36 18.81
CA ILE A 255 22.40 17.35 20.26
C ILE A 255 21.40 16.44 20.96
N GLY A 256 20.11 16.58 20.66
CA GLY A 256 19.06 15.72 21.21
C GLY A 256 19.27 14.24 20.87
N ALA A 257 19.63 13.91 19.63
CA ALA A 257 19.95 12.54 19.23
C ALA A 257 21.16 11.97 20.00
N ALA A 258 22.18 12.79 20.26
CA ALA A 258 23.32 12.37 21.06
C ALA A 258 22.95 12.09 22.51
N GLU A 259 22.08 12.91 23.10
CA GLU A 259 21.54 12.70 24.44
C GLU A 259 20.66 11.45 24.52
N ASP A 260 19.78 11.22 23.54
CA ASP A 260 18.90 10.05 23.48
C ASP A 260 19.68 8.74 23.35
N ILE A 261 20.79 8.75 22.59
CA ILE A 261 21.66 7.59 22.39
C ILE A 261 22.51 7.32 23.64
N SER A 262 22.91 8.37 24.37
CA SER A 262 23.76 8.28 25.57
C SER A 262 23.00 8.24 26.90
N SER A 263 21.66 8.25 26.88
CA SER A 263 20.85 8.25 28.10
C SER A 263 21.02 6.98 28.93
N GLU A 264 21.12 7.11 30.26
CA GLU A 264 21.27 6.05 31.26
C GLU A 264 19.99 5.21 31.50
N ARG A 265 19.13 5.02 30.50
CA ARG A 265 18.08 3.98 30.59
C ARG A 265 18.77 2.62 30.56
N ASP A 266 18.33 1.67 31.40
CA ASP A 266 19.01 0.39 31.69
C ASP A 266 19.39 -0.44 30.44
N ASP A 267 18.77 -0.20 29.29
CA ASP A 267 19.03 -0.85 27.99
C ASP A 267 20.08 -0.14 27.10
N ARG A 268 20.51 1.08 27.46
CA ARG A 268 21.35 1.97 26.62
C ARG A 268 22.68 2.39 27.23
N ALA A 269 22.95 2.04 28.49
CA ALA A 269 24.17 2.43 29.21
C ALA A 269 25.50 1.93 28.58
N THR A 270 25.46 0.97 27.66
CA THR A 270 26.63 0.41 26.95
C THR A 270 26.87 1.00 25.56
N ARG A 271 26.04 1.95 25.11
CA ARG A 271 26.13 2.57 23.78
C ARG A 271 27.24 3.63 23.72
N LYS A 272 28.08 3.58 22.70
CA LYS A 272 29.15 4.57 22.46
C LYS A 272 28.57 5.97 22.14
N PRO A 273 29.01 7.05 22.81
CA PRO A 273 28.56 8.40 22.48
C PRO A 273 28.90 8.77 21.03
N ILE A 274 27.94 9.35 20.29
CA ILE A 274 28.13 9.80 18.90
C ILE A 274 28.90 11.11 18.78
N TYR A 275 28.94 11.91 19.85
CA TYR A 275 29.73 13.13 19.97
C TYR A 275 30.46 13.16 21.30
N THR A 276 31.66 13.72 21.29
CA THR A 276 32.39 14.09 22.49
C THR A 276 31.79 15.33 23.14
N GLN A 277 32.10 15.56 24.42
CA GLN A 277 31.68 16.79 25.10
C GLN A 277 32.15 18.06 24.37
N GLN A 278 33.36 18.03 23.79
CA GLN A 278 33.88 19.16 23.03
C GLN A 278 33.06 19.42 21.75
N GLU A 279 32.69 18.37 21.02
CA GLU A 279 31.87 18.49 19.81
C GLU A 279 30.44 18.97 20.11
N LEU A 280 29.86 18.57 21.24
CA LEU A 280 28.56 19.09 21.71
C LEU A 280 28.64 20.60 22.05
N ARG A 281 29.75 21.05 22.66
CA ARG A 281 30.01 22.48 22.87
C ARG A 281 30.14 23.25 21.57
N GLU A 282 30.81 22.66 20.58
CA GLU A 282 30.97 23.26 19.26
C GLU A 282 29.64 23.39 18.50
N LEU A 283 28.79 22.35 18.54
CA LEU A 283 27.42 22.43 18.01
C LEU A 283 26.61 23.53 18.69
N ALA A 284 26.64 23.58 20.02
CA ALA A 284 25.93 24.60 20.80
C ALA A 284 26.43 26.02 20.51
N ASP A 285 27.75 26.21 20.35
CA ASP A 285 28.31 27.50 19.97
C ASP A 285 27.89 27.92 18.56
N LEU A 286 27.88 26.98 17.59
CA LEU A 286 27.42 27.23 16.23
C LEU A 286 25.94 27.64 16.19
N ILE A 287 25.09 26.94 16.94
CA ILE A 287 23.66 27.27 17.10
C ILE A 287 23.52 28.69 17.69
N GLY A 288 24.24 29.00 18.76
CA GLY A 288 24.16 30.31 19.39
C GLY A 288 24.70 31.44 18.53
N ARG A 289 25.71 31.20 17.68
CA ARG A 289 26.16 32.16 16.65
C ARG A 289 25.07 32.39 15.61
N ALA A 290 24.45 31.33 15.09
CA ALA A 290 23.34 31.45 14.15
C ALA A 290 22.19 32.30 14.72
N MET A 291 21.81 32.08 15.99
CA MET A 291 20.81 32.91 16.68
C MET A 291 21.24 34.38 16.83
N LEU A 292 22.54 34.64 17.05
CA LEU A 292 23.08 36.01 17.18
C LEU A 292 23.25 36.73 15.84
N GLU A 293 23.49 36.00 14.76
CA GLU A 293 23.72 36.55 13.42
C GLU A 293 22.45 36.66 12.59
N ASN A 294 21.35 36.03 13.02
CA ASN A 294 20.06 36.13 12.31
C ASN A 294 19.31 37.44 12.64
N ASP A 295 18.75 38.07 11.61
CA ASP A 295 17.96 39.31 11.69
C ASP A 295 16.43 39.07 11.72
N ASN A 296 15.98 37.81 11.56
CA ASN A 296 14.57 37.40 11.46
C ASN A 296 13.77 37.46 12.79
N GLY A 297 14.25 38.21 13.79
CA GLY A 297 13.55 38.43 15.07
C GLY A 297 13.68 37.30 16.10
N VAL A 298 12.98 37.47 17.23
CA VAL A 298 13.07 36.64 18.46
C VAL A 298 12.67 35.17 18.23
N ASP A 299 11.85 34.88 17.23
CA ASP A 299 11.26 33.55 17.01
C ASP A 299 12.24 32.54 16.38
N TYR A 300 13.35 32.99 15.80
CA TYR A 300 14.31 32.10 15.15
C TYR A 300 15.13 31.30 16.17
N GLY A 301 14.69 30.07 16.44
CA GLY A 301 15.46 29.08 17.20
C GLY A 301 15.36 29.19 18.73
N ILE A 302 14.64 30.17 19.27
CA ILE A 302 14.50 30.39 20.73
C ILE A 302 14.02 29.15 21.49
N GLY A 303 13.17 28.32 20.87
CA GLY A 303 12.71 27.04 21.43
C GLY A 303 13.83 26.03 21.69
N TYR A 304 15.03 26.24 21.12
CA TYR A 304 16.19 25.37 21.24
C TYR A 304 17.32 25.97 22.10
N ILE A 305 17.08 27.11 22.78
CA ILE A 305 18.10 27.78 23.60
C ILE A 305 18.61 26.92 24.75
N SER A 306 17.82 25.97 25.24
CA SER A 306 18.22 25.01 26.29
C SER A 306 19.42 24.15 25.88
N ALA A 307 19.50 23.77 24.59
CA ALA A 307 20.64 23.04 24.07
C ALA A 307 21.92 23.90 24.08
N VAL A 308 21.79 25.21 23.76
CA VAL A 308 22.90 26.17 23.87
C VAL A 308 23.29 26.39 25.32
N ASP A 309 22.33 26.49 26.23
CA ASP A 309 22.58 26.76 27.65
C ASP A 309 23.39 25.64 28.32
N LYS A 310 23.07 24.38 27.99
CA LYS A 310 23.71 23.20 28.57
C LYS A 310 25.17 23.07 28.19
N TYR A 311 25.53 23.36 26.93
CA TYR A 311 26.88 23.13 26.41
C TYR A 311 27.67 24.42 26.14
N ALA A 312 27.03 25.56 25.92
CA ALA A 312 27.65 26.86 25.68
C ALA A 312 26.95 28.00 26.48
N PRO A 313 26.95 27.95 27.83
CA PRO A 313 26.16 28.86 28.68
C PRO A 313 26.50 30.35 28.47
N SER A 314 27.78 30.67 28.21
CA SER A 314 28.19 32.04 27.89
C SER A 314 27.57 32.55 26.58
N ARG A 315 27.40 31.66 25.59
CA ARG A 315 26.74 31.98 24.32
C ARG A 315 25.24 32.15 24.51
N ALA A 316 24.60 31.27 25.30
CA ALA A 316 23.19 31.40 25.64
C ALA A 316 22.89 32.75 26.34
N ALA A 317 23.78 33.20 27.23
CA ALA A 317 23.66 34.51 27.87
C ALA A 317 23.69 35.67 26.85
N GLN A 318 24.54 35.60 25.83
CA GLN A 318 24.58 36.60 24.74
C GLN A 318 23.29 36.59 23.91
N VAL A 319 22.77 35.40 23.56
CA VAL A 319 21.49 35.26 22.84
C VAL A 319 20.35 35.87 23.65
N ARG A 320 20.25 35.53 24.95
CA ARG A 320 19.23 36.10 25.85
C ARG A 320 19.37 37.62 25.96
N ALA A 321 20.59 38.16 25.99
CA ALA A 321 20.83 39.60 26.03
C ALA A 321 20.40 40.30 24.73
N LYS A 322 20.72 39.74 23.55
CA LYS A 322 20.29 40.26 22.25
C LYS A 322 18.76 40.40 22.16
N TYR A 323 18.05 39.39 22.64
CA TYR A 323 16.59 39.31 22.54
C TYR A 323 15.83 39.72 23.82
N LYS A 324 16.53 40.25 24.83
CA LYS A 324 15.96 40.68 26.12
C LYS A 324 15.10 39.60 26.80
N MET A 325 15.58 38.36 26.82
CA MET A 325 14.90 37.21 27.43
C MET A 325 15.25 37.09 28.93
N GLY A 326 14.27 36.70 29.74
CA GLY A 326 14.52 36.31 31.13
C GLY A 326 15.23 34.94 31.26
N PRO A 327 15.65 34.52 32.47
CA PRO A 327 16.37 33.26 32.71
C PRO A 327 15.65 32.00 32.20
N ALA A 328 14.32 32.04 32.08
CA ALA A 328 13.47 30.93 31.64
C ALA A 328 13.09 30.96 30.14
N GLY A 329 13.71 31.80 29.31
CA GLY A 329 13.49 31.79 27.85
C GLY A 329 12.14 32.36 27.36
N ARG A 330 11.40 33.08 28.21
CA ARG A 330 10.24 33.87 27.78
C ARG A 330 10.68 35.29 27.38
N ALA A 331 10.26 35.73 26.20
CA ALA A 331 10.39 37.11 25.75
C ALA A 331 9.68 38.05 26.74
N GLN A 332 10.38 39.06 27.22
CA GLN A 332 9.84 40.09 28.11
C GLN A 332 9.31 41.25 27.28
N THR A 333 8.43 40.96 26.32
CA THR A 333 7.67 41.98 25.59
C THR A 333 6.20 41.62 25.71
N GLY A 334 5.48 42.39 26.53
CA GLY A 334 4.05 42.24 26.70
C GLY A 334 3.33 42.61 25.42
N THR A 335 2.91 41.61 24.66
CA THR A 335 1.72 41.57 23.78
C THR A 335 1.78 40.28 22.96
N GLY A 336 0.69 39.50 22.94
CA GLY A 336 0.43 38.52 21.87
C GLY A 336 0.43 37.04 22.27
N THR A 337 -0.75 36.56 22.67
CA THR A 337 -1.32 35.23 22.33
C THR A 337 -0.51 33.97 22.62
N GLY A 338 -0.55 33.53 23.88
CA GLY A 338 -0.42 32.12 24.23
C GLY A 338 -1.74 31.39 23.98
N VAL A 339 -1.78 30.61 22.91
CA VAL A 339 -2.88 29.70 22.54
C VAL A 339 -2.87 28.50 23.49
N GLY A 340 -4.04 28.12 24.03
CA GLY A 340 -4.36 26.70 24.25
C GLY A 340 -4.56 26.17 25.68
N VAL A 341 -5.31 26.84 26.56
CA VAL A 341 -6.06 26.17 27.65
C VAL A 341 -7.50 26.71 27.68
N TYR A 342 -8.22 26.51 26.58
CA TYR A 342 -9.66 26.72 26.50
C TYR A 342 -10.23 25.48 25.80
N GLY A 343 -10.61 24.46 26.58
CA GLY A 343 -11.15 23.22 26.00
C GLY A 343 -11.57 22.12 26.97
N ALA A 344 -11.20 22.18 28.25
CA ALA A 344 -11.54 21.10 29.19
C ALA A 344 -12.88 21.31 29.92
N SER A 345 -13.34 22.55 30.08
CA SER A 345 -14.49 22.87 30.95
C SER A 345 -15.86 22.85 30.26
N ASN A 346 -15.93 23.00 28.93
CA ASN A 346 -17.20 22.98 28.20
C ASN A 346 -17.58 21.61 27.62
N ALA A 347 -16.66 20.64 27.62
CA ALA A 347 -16.93 19.29 27.10
C ALA A 347 -17.77 18.43 28.07
N MET A 348 -17.61 18.60 29.38
CA MET A 348 -18.38 17.82 30.37
C MET A 348 -19.84 18.28 30.51
N ALA A 349 -20.14 19.57 30.32
CA ALA A 349 -21.50 20.10 30.44
C ALA A 349 -22.41 19.68 29.27
N ASN A 350 -21.86 19.59 28.04
CA ASN A 350 -22.61 19.09 26.88
C ASN A 350 -22.75 17.56 26.86
N ALA A 351 -21.78 16.83 27.42
CA ALA A 351 -21.89 15.37 27.57
C ALA A 351 -23.03 14.96 28.52
N ALA A 352 -23.22 15.69 29.63
CA ALA A 352 -24.29 15.41 30.60
C ALA A 352 -25.70 15.71 30.05
N ASN A 353 -25.84 16.74 29.22
CA ASN A 353 -27.12 17.12 28.59
C ASN A 353 -27.47 16.19 27.40
N THR A 354 -26.46 15.65 26.72
CA THR A 354 -26.66 14.65 25.65
C THR A 354 -27.06 13.29 26.26
N MET A 355 -26.47 12.93 27.41
CA MET A 355 -26.81 11.67 28.11
C MET A 355 -28.26 11.64 28.61
N THR A 356 -28.80 12.77 29.06
CA THR A 356 -30.19 12.88 29.57
C THR A 356 -31.24 12.89 28.47
N ILE A 357 -30.93 13.43 27.28
CA ILE A 357 -31.81 13.35 26.10
C ILE A 357 -31.81 11.93 25.51
N VAL A 358 -30.67 11.24 25.51
CA VAL A 358 -30.58 9.85 25.05
C VAL A 358 -31.37 8.89 25.97
N ASP A 359 -31.37 9.13 27.29
CA ASP A 359 -32.09 8.29 28.27
C ASP A 359 -33.63 8.45 28.18
N GLN A 360 -34.11 9.65 27.84
CA GLN A 360 -35.55 9.91 27.65
C GLN A 360 -36.09 9.45 26.29
N VAL A 361 -35.25 9.37 25.26
CA VAL A 361 -35.65 8.86 23.93
C VAL A 361 -35.63 7.33 23.91
N ASN A 362 -34.67 6.67 24.56
CA ASN A 362 -34.52 5.20 24.60
C ASN A 362 -35.56 4.46 25.47
N SER A 363 -36.43 5.16 26.20
CA SER A 363 -37.42 4.58 27.11
C SER A 363 -38.84 4.46 26.53
N SER A 364 -39.03 4.70 25.23
CA SER A 364 -40.29 4.41 24.55
C SER A 364 -40.45 2.89 24.31
N GLU A 365 -41.63 2.33 24.61
CA GLU A 365 -41.91 0.89 24.43
C GLU A 365 -41.64 0.39 23.00
N GLU A 366 -41.80 1.26 22.00
CA GLU A 366 -41.50 0.99 20.59
C GLU A 366 -40.00 0.78 20.33
N ILE A 367 -39.12 1.59 20.94
CA ILE A 367 -37.68 1.45 20.78
C ILE A 367 -37.16 0.23 21.55
N VAL A 368 -37.64 0.01 22.76
CA VAL A 368 -37.29 -1.19 23.56
C VAL A 368 -37.76 -2.48 22.86
N ALA A 369 -38.93 -2.47 22.22
CA ALA A 369 -39.41 -3.59 21.42
C ALA A 369 -38.55 -3.79 20.16
N ALA A 370 -38.21 -2.71 19.45
CA ALA A 370 -37.33 -2.77 18.28
C ALA A 370 -35.90 -3.24 18.66
N GLU A 371 -35.40 -2.88 19.84
CA GLU A 371 -34.10 -3.30 20.33
C GLU A 371 -34.08 -4.78 20.71
N ARG A 372 -35.10 -5.28 21.43
CA ARG A 372 -35.26 -6.72 21.69
C ARG A 372 -35.40 -7.52 20.40
N GLU A 373 -36.13 -6.98 19.42
CA GLU A 373 -36.28 -7.63 18.13
C GLU A 373 -34.95 -7.64 17.35
N ARG A 374 -34.14 -6.56 17.45
CA ARG A 374 -32.80 -6.51 16.88
C ARG A 374 -31.86 -7.50 17.57
N GLU A 375 -31.83 -7.54 18.89
CA GLU A 375 -31.01 -8.46 19.69
C GLU A 375 -31.40 -9.93 19.41
N ALA A 376 -32.69 -10.25 19.34
CA ALA A 376 -33.15 -11.60 19.01
C ALA A 376 -32.77 -12.01 17.57
N ARG A 377 -32.79 -11.07 16.62
CA ARG A 377 -32.30 -11.30 15.25
C ARG A 377 -30.79 -11.51 15.23
N GLU A 378 -30.03 -10.67 15.92
CA GLU A 378 -28.57 -10.77 16.01
C GLU A 378 -28.13 -12.09 16.66
N GLU A 379 -28.83 -12.53 17.71
CA GLU A 379 -28.57 -13.83 18.34
C GLU A 379 -28.90 -15.00 17.42
N ALA A 380 -30.02 -14.92 16.68
CA ALA A 380 -30.39 -15.92 15.69
C ALA A 380 -29.39 -15.98 14.52
N GLU A 381 -28.90 -14.83 14.05
CA GLU A 381 -27.87 -14.73 13.01
C GLU A 381 -26.52 -15.27 13.50
N ARG A 382 -26.12 -14.96 14.74
CA ARG A 382 -24.88 -15.50 15.34
C ARG A 382 -24.94 -17.03 15.44
N LYS A 383 -26.05 -17.56 15.94
CA LYS A 383 -26.26 -19.01 16.05
C LYS A 383 -26.29 -19.69 14.68
N LEU A 384 -26.93 -19.05 13.69
CA LEU A 384 -26.91 -19.50 12.31
C LEU A 384 -25.48 -19.63 11.76
N MET A 385 -24.64 -18.62 11.96
CA MET A 385 -23.24 -18.64 11.49
C MET A 385 -22.41 -19.72 12.18
N GLU A 386 -22.63 -19.95 13.47
CA GLU A 386 -21.99 -21.03 14.22
C GLU A 386 -22.41 -22.42 13.69
N ASP A 387 -23.71 -22.63 13.48
CA ASP A 387 -24.26 -23.86 12.92
C ASP A 387 -23.73 -24.12 11.49
N ILE A 388 -23.68 -23.08 10.63
CA ILE A 388 -23.11 -23.17 9.28
C ILE A 388 -21.61 -23.52 9.31
N GLY A 389 -20.85 -22.90 10.21
CA GLY A 389 -19.43 -23.21 10.39
C GLY A 389 -19.17 -24.62 10.94
N GLY A 390 -20.13 -25.17 11.68
CA GLY A 390 -20.09 -26.54 12.22
C GLY A 390 -20.28 -27.63 11.16
N LEU A 391 -21.04 -27.36 10.10
CA LEU A 391 -21.33 -28.32 9.02
C LEU A 391 -20.08 -28.81 8.29
N GLY A 392 -19.07 -27.95 8.09
CA GLY A 392 -17.84 -28.30 7.38
C GLY A 392 -16.78 -29.02 8.23
N LYS A 393 -16.97 -29.13 9.56
CA LYS A 393 -15.94 -29.62 10.50
C LYS A 393 -16.22 -31.01 11.10
N LYS A 394 -17.42 -31.58 10.92
CA LYS A 394 -17.84 -32.86 11.53
C LYS A 394 -18.60 -33.73 10.53
N GLU A 395 -18.36 -35.03 10.55
CA GLU A 395 -19.24 -36.02 9.91
C GLU A 395 -20.55 -36.12 10.69
N LEU A 396 -21.48 -35.21 10.40
CA LEU A 396 -22.84 -35.23 10.94
C LEU A 396 -23.70 -36.25 10.16
N PRO A 397 -24.62 -36.99 10.82
CA PRO A 397 -25.61 -37.81 10.15
C PRO A 397 -26.42 -37.00 9.14
N LYS A 398 -26.77 -37.60 7.99
CA LYS A 398 -27.47 -36.92 6.89
C LYS A 398 -28.74 -36.19 7.36
N GLU A 399 -29.56 -36.85 8.18
CA GLU A 399 -30.80 -36.28 8.72
C GLU A 399 -30.58 -35.04 9.60
N GLU A 400 -29.47 -34.99 10.34
CA GLU A 400 -29.12 -33.83 11.17
C GLU A 400 -28.62 -32.67 10.31
N ARG A 401 -27.81 -32.96 9.28
CA ARG A 401 -27.39 -31.95 8.29
C ARG A 401 -28.58 -31.34 7.55
N ASP A 402 -29.50 -32.18 7.07
CA ASP A 402 -30.68 -31.72 6.33
C ASP A 402 -31.56 -30.79 7.19
N ARG A 403 -31.69 -31.09 8.50
CA ARG A 403 -32.39 -30.21 9.45
C ARG A 403 -31.70 -28.88 9.65
N ILE A 404 -30.37 -28.88 9.82
CA ILE A 404 -29.58 -27.65 9.99
C ILE A 404 -29.68 -26.79 8.72
N VAL A 405 -29.52 -27.40 7.54
CA VAL A 405 -29.63 -26.71 6.25
C VAL A 405 -31.03 -26.12 6.05
N ALA A 406 -32.09 -26.89 6.32
CA ALA A 406 -33.47 -26.41 6.18
C ALA A 406 -33.74 -25.21 7.10
N ARG A 407 -33.30 -25.29 8.36
CA ARG A 407 -33.42 -24.18 9.32
C ARG A 407 -32.61 -22.96 8.87
N ALA A 408 -31.40 -23.18 8.39
CA ALA A 408 -30.52 -22.11 7.91
C ALA A 408 -31.17 -21.36 6.74
N ARG A 409 -31.70 -22.08 5.75
CA ARG A 409 -32.44 -21.49 4.62
C ARG A 409 -33.65 -20.69 5.10
N GLU A 410 -34.44 -21.21 6.05
CA GLU A 410 -35.59 -20.48 6.60
C GLU A 410 -35.20 -19.13 7.23
N ILE A 411 -34.12 -19.12 8.02
CA ILE A 411 -33.62 -17.89 8.66
C ILE A 411 -33.13 -16.92 7.58
N ILE A 412 -32.31 -17.39 6.65
CA ILE A 412 -31.75 -16.55 5.57
C ILE A 412 -32.87 -15.92 4.73
N MET A 413 -33.94 -16.65 4.44
CA MET A 413 -35.07 -16.12 3.68
C MET A 413 -35.82 -15.00 4.41
N LYS A 414 -35.78 -14.97 5.74
CA LYS A 414 -36.35 -13.90 6.58
C LYS A 414 -35.39 -12.72 6.79
N THR A 415 -34.09 -12.87 6.51
CA THR A 415 -33.10 -11.78 6.63
C THR A 415 -33.38 -10.67 5.60
N PRO A 416 -33.43 -9.39 6.01
CA PRO A 416 -33.66 -8.28 5.07
C PRO A 416 -32.41 -7.99 4.23
N GLY A 417 -32.64 -7.64 2.96
CA GLY A 417 -31.59 -7.26 2.00
C GLY A 417 -31.10 -8.42 1.15
N ARG A 418 -31.10 -8.24 -0.18
CA ARG A 418 -30.71 -9.31 -1.12
C ARG A 418 -29.25 -9.72 -0.97
N ASP A 419 -28.35 -8.77 -0.73
CA ASP A 419 -26.91 -9.03 -0.72
C ASP A 419 -26.53 -9.91 0.48
N LYS A 420 -27.16 -9.66 1.64
CA LYS A 420 -27.03 -10.52 2.83
C LYS A 420 -27.51 -11.95 2.56
N LYS A 421 -28.62 -12.10 1.82
CA LYS A 421 -29.14 -13.42 1.43
C LYS A 421 -28.17 -14.15 0.52
N ILE A 422 -27.66 -13.49 -0.52
CA ILE A 422 -26.68 -14.06 -1.45
C ILE A 422 -25.43 -14.52 -0.69
N MET A 423 -24.88 -13.68 0.19
CA MET A 423 -23.70 -14.04 0.99
C MET A 423 -23.96 -15.22 1.92
N ALA A 424 -25.09 -15.23 2.65
CA ALA A 424 -25.40 -16.30 3.58
C ALA A 424 -25.72 -17.64 2.88
N LEU A 425 -26.42 -17.62 1.75
CA LEU A 425 -26.66 -18.81 0.92
C LEU A 425 -25.34 -19.33 0.33
N SER A 426 -24.43 -18.45 -0.10
CA SER A 426 -23.11 -18.84 -0.60
C SER A 426 -22.26 -19.51 0.47
N ALA A 427 -22.24 -18.95 1.69
CA ALA A 427 -21.54 -19.56 2.82
C ALA A 427 -22.13 -20.92 3.20
N LEU A 428 -23.47 -21.02 3.24
CA LEU A 428 -24.16 -22.28 3.51
C LEU A 428 -23.84 -23.33 2.45
N ALA A 429 -23.90 -22.98 1.16
CA ALA A 429 -23.56 -23.88 0.06
C ALA A 429 -22.11 -24.38 0.14
N ALA A 430 -21.16 -23.49 0.46
CA ALA A 430 -19.77 -23.88 0.66
C ALA A 430 -19.60 -24.89 1.81
N SER A 431 -20.24 -24.65 2.96
CA SER A 431 -20.23 -25.59 4.09
C SER A 431 -20.87 -26.95 3.74
N VAL A 432 -21.98 -26.93 3.02
CA VAL A 432 -22.69 -28.16 2.58
C VAL A 432 -21.83 -28.97 1.61
N LYS A 433 -21.13 -28.31 0.68
CA LYS A 433 -20.16 -28.98 -0.20
C LYS A 433 -19.00 -29.57 0.58
N GLN A 434 -18.44 -28.85 1.55
CA GLN A 434 -17.37 -29.37 2.41
C GLN A 434 -17.83 -30.61 3.20
N ALA A 435 -19.10 -30.67 3.59
CA ALA A 435 -19.72 -31.84 4.21
C ALA A 435 -19.98 -33.02 3.23
N GLY A 436 -19.63 -32.88 1.95
CA GLY A 436 -19.70 -33.92 0.93
C GLY A 436 -20.99 -33.94 0.11
N ASP A 437 -21.88 -32.95 0.22
CA ASP A 437 -23.16 -32.91 -0.50
C ASP A 437 -23.14 -31.83 -1.60
N ALA A 438 -22.48 -32.14 -2.72
CA ALA A 438 -22.34 -31.20 -3.83
C ALA A 438 -23.67 -30.87 -4.53
N GLU A 439 -24.62 -31.81 -4.57
CA GLU A 439 -25.92 -31.62 -5.20
C GLU A 439 -26.76 -30.60 -4.42
N LEU A 440 -26.84 -30.77 -3.10
CA LEU A 440 -27.55 -29.83 -2.22
C LEU A 440 -26.87 -28.45 -2.20
N ALA A 441 -25.53 -28.39 -2.23
CA ALA A 441 -24.81 -27.12 -2.36
C ALA A 441 -25.20 -26.38 -3.65
N GLY A 442 -25.31 -27.09 -4.78
CA GLY A 442 -25.78 -26.52 -6.05
C GLY A 442 -27.23 -26.04 -5.99
N GLU A 443 -28.13 -26.75 -5.29
CA GLU A 443 -29.50 -26.29 -5.07
C GLU A 443 -29.58 -24.98 -4.28
N ILE A 444 -28.78 -24.86 -3.22
CA ILE A 444 -28.71 -23.65 -2.39
C ILE A 444 -28.16 -22.48 -3.23
N MET A 445 -27.17 -22.73 -4.09
CA MET A 445 -26.66 -21.69 -4.98
C MET A 445 -27.67 -21.26 -6.06
N ARG A 446 -28.50 -22.18 -6.60
CA ARG A 446 -29.60 -21.81 -7.50
C ARG A 446 -30.61 -20.89 -6.82
N GLU A 447 -30.85 -21.08 -5.52
CA GLU A 447 -31.65 -20.15 -4.73
C GLU A 447 -30.96 -18.78 -4.60
N ALA A 448 -29.64 -18.74 -4.36
CA ALA A 448 -28.87 -17.50 -4.33
C ALA A 448 -28.93 -16.75 -5.69
N GLU A 449 -28.81 -17.48 -6.80
CA GLU A 449 -28.91 -16.95 -8.16
C GLU A 449 -30.29 -16.34 -8.44
N SER A 450 -31.36 -16.82 -7.80
CA SER A 450 -32.70 -16.23 -7.97
C SER A 450 -32.82 -14.79 -7.46
N PHE A 451 -31.88 -14.32 -6.62
CA PHE A 451 -31.85 -12.96 -6.07
C PHE A 451 -31.08 -11.96 -6.94
N ILE A 452 -30.36 -12.42 -7.97
CA ILE A 452 -29.67 -11.52 -8.89
C ILE A 452 -30.56 -11.14 -10.05
N ARG A 453 -30.27 -9.99 -10.64
CA ARG A 453 -30.94 -9.55 -11.86
C ARG A 453 -30.27 -10.26 -13.05
N PRO A 454 -31.01 -10.93 -13.95
CA PRO A 454 -30.41 -11.61 -15.09
C PRO A 454 -29.60 -10.71 -16.03
N ASP A 455 -29.83 -9.40 -15.98
CA ASP A 455 -29.21 -8.37 -16.81
C ASP A 455 -28.75 -7.20 -15.91
N PRO A 456 -27.58 -7.21 -15.26
CA PRO A 456 -27.20 -6.14 -14.31
C PRO A 456 -27.24 -4.73 -14.95
N ARG A 457 -27.99 -3.77 -14.37
CA ARG A 457 -28.07 -2.39 -14.93
C ARG A 457 -27.18 -1.37 -14.25
N ASN A 458 -26.73 -1.69 -13.06
CA ASN A 458 -26.00 -0.78 -12.20
C ASN A 458 -24.94 -1.55 -11.43
N TYR A 459 -24.07 -0.79 -10.76
CA TYR A 459 -22.97 -1.34 -9.99
C TYR A 459 -23.42 -2.34 -8.90
N GLN A 460 -24.53 -2.08 -8.20
CA GLN A 460 -25.02 -2.98 -7.16
C GLN A 460 -25.53 -4.32 -7.73
N ASP A 461 -26.15 -4.32 -8.91
CA ASP A 461 -26.53 -5.56 -9.59
C ASP A 461 -25.29 -6.34 -10.07
N PHE A 462 -24.23 -5.64 -10.48
CA PHE A 462 -22.96 -6.26 -10.87
C PHE A 462 -22.29 -6.93 -9.66
N ILE A 463 -22.19 -6.22 -8.54
CA ILE A 463 -21.62 -6.78 -7.30
C ILE A 463 -22.43 -7.97 -6.78
N ALA A 464 -23.76 -7.92 -6.87
CA ALA A 464 -24.61 -9.06 -6.52
C ALA A 464 -24.34 -10.28 -7.43
N THR A 465 -24.19 -10.06 -8.74
CA THR A 465 -23.84 -11.11 -9.70
C THR A 465 -22.46 -11.70 -9.40
N TRP A 466 -21.47 -10.84 -9.13
CA TRP A 466 -20.13 -11.26 -8.73
C TRP A 466 -20.12 -12.08 -7.44
N SER A 467 -20.95 -11.70 -6.47
CA SER A 467 -21.09 -12.45 -5.20
C SER A 467 -21.64 -13.86 -5.43
N VAL A 468 -22.61 -14.01 -6.33
CA VAL A 468 -23.12 -15.34 -6.74
C VAL A 468 -22.06 -16.15 -7.47
N ILE A 469 -21.28 -15.54 -8.38
CA ILE A 469 -20.14 -16.20 -9.02
C ILE A 469 -19.14 -16.70 -7.97
N SER A 470 -18.86 -15.90 -6.94
CA SER A 470 -17.98 -16.31 -5.84
C SER A 470 -18.53 -17.50 -5.05
N GLY A 471 -19.83 -17.53 -4.77
CA GLY A 471 -20.47 -18.68 -4.13
C GLY A 471 -20.39 -19.94 -4.99
N TYR A 472 -20.65 -19.81 -6.30
CA TYR A 472 -20.47 -20.92 -7.24
C TYR A 472 -19.02 -21.33 -7.39
N ALA A 473 -18.04 -20.43 -7.31
CA ALA A 473 -16.62 -20.80 -7.40
C ALA A 473 -16.24 -21.77 -6.28
N ALA A 474 -16.79 -21.58 -5.07
CA ALA A 474 -16.65 -22.54 -3.99
C ALA A 474 -17.50 -23.81 -4.19
N ALA A 475 -18.76 -23.67 -4.61
CA ALA A 475 -19.73 -24.78 -4.65
C ALA A 475 -19.75 -25.59 -5.96
N GLU A 476 -19.83 -24.95 -7.11
CA GLU A 476 -19.95 -25.57 -8.43
C GLU A 476 -19.13 -24.76 -9.46
N PRO A 477 -17.81 -24.98 -9.56
CA PRO A 477 -16.91 -24.13 -10.36
C PRO A 477 -17.29 -24.02 -11.84
N ASP A 478 -17.83 -25.08 -12.45
CA ASP A 478 -18.27 -25.06 -13.85
C ASP A 478 -19.35 -23.99 -14.07
N ARG A 479 -20.33 -23.90 -13.16
CA ARG A 479 -21.37 -22.87 -13.20
C ARG A 479 -20.79 -21.48 -12.98
N ALA A 480 -19.80 -21.35 -12.09
CA ALA A 480 -19.10 -20.10 -11.84
C ALA A 480 -18.42 -19.57 -13.12
N PHE A 481 -17.69 -20.43 -13.84
CA PHE A 481 -17.03 -20.06 -15.10
C PHE A 481 -18.03 -19.67 -16.18
N MET A 482 -19.17 -20.37 -16.30
CA MET A 482 -20.22 -19.99 -17.25
C MET A 482 -20.80 -18.59 -16.96
N MET A 483 -21.06 -18.28 -15.70
CA MET A 483 -21.58 -16.96 -15.29
C MET A 483 -20.52 -15.86 -15.43
N LEU A 484 -19.26 -16.18 -15.12
CA LEU A 484 -18.14 -15.27 -15.30
C LEU A 484 -17.98 -14.88 -16.77
N ASP A 485 -18.09 -15.85 -17.68
CA ASP A 485 -18.00 -15.60 -19.13
C ASP A 485 -19.06 -14.59 -19.60
N ASP A 486 -20.34 -14.81 -19.27
CA ASP A 486 -21.44 -13.88 -19.60
C ASP A 486 -21.22 -12.50 -18.97
N THR A 487 -20.71 -12.46 -17.73
CA THR A 487 -20.41 -11.21 -17.03
C THR A 487 -19.28 -10.44 -17.72
N ILE A 488 -18.22 -11.12 -18.20
CA ILE A 488 -17.11 -10.50 -18.92
C ILE A 488 -17.58 -9.93 -20.26
N TYR A 489 -18.41 -10.65 -21.02
CA TYR A 489 -18.95 -10.13 -22.28
C TYR A 489 -19.70 -8.81 -22.08
N ARG A 490 -20.51 -8.71 -21.03
CA ARG A 490 -21.23 -7.47 -20.70
C ARG A 490 -20.30 -6.39 -20.18
N ALA A 491 -19.30 -6.76 -19.37
CA ALA A 491 -18.28 -5.83 -18.90
C ALA A 491 -17.53 -5.20 -20.08
N ASN A 492 -17.22 -5.96 -21.14
CA ASN A 492 -16.59 -5.42 -22.35
C ASN A 492 -17.45 -4.31 -22.99
N GLU A 493 -18.77 -4.49 -23.10
CA GLU A 493 -19.68 -3.47 -23.63
C GLU A 493 -19.70 -2.21 -22.76
N VAL A 494 -19.79 -2.38 -21.44
CA VAL A 494 -19.79 -1.26 -20.48
C VAL A 494 -18.48 -0.50 -20.50
N ILE A 495 -17.34 -1.21 -20.53
CA ILE A 495 -16.01 -0.60 -20.58
C ILE A 495 -15.83 0.14 -21.92
N ALA A 496 -16.27 -0.43 -23.03
CA ALA A 496 -16.22 0.25 -24.33
C ALA A 496 -17.06 1.54 -24.35
N ALA A 497 -18.24 1.52 -23.73
CA ALA A 497 -19.07 2.72 -23.57
C ALA A 497 -18.41 3.74 -22.63
N PHE A 498 -17.84 3.30 -21.51
CA PHE A 498 -17.09 4.13 -20.59
C PHE A 498 -15.93 4.84 -21.29
N VAL A 499 -15.15 4.13 -22.12
CA VAL A 499 -14.02 4.73 -22.84
C VAL A 499 -14.48 5.86 -23.76
N ARG A 500 -15.55 5.66 -24.53
CA ARG A 500 -16.09 6.70 -25.42
C ARG A 500 -16.56 7.94 -24.66
N VAL A 501 -17.17 7.77 -23.50
CA VAL A 501 -17.60 8.89 -22.66
C VAL A 501 -16.38 9.53 -21.98
N GLY A 502 -15.46 8.71 -21.49
CA GLY A 502 -14.22 9.11 -20.84
C GLY A 502 -13.37 10.00 -21.73
N GLU A 503 -13.18 9.65 -23.00
CA GLU A 503 -12.42 10.45 -23.98
C GLU A 503 -13.03 11.84 -24.18
N PHE A 504 -14.35 11.98 -24.01
CA PHE A 504 -15.04 13.26 -24.11
C PHE A 504 -14.90 14.13 -22.85
N ILE A 505 -14.87 13.51 -21.66
CA ILE A 505 -14.83 14.25 -20.37
C ILE A 505 -13.41 14.42 -19.80
N ASP A 506 -12.44 13.60 -20.23
CA ASP A 506 -11.06 13.60 -19.75
C ASP A 506 -10.21 14.65 -20.45
N VAL A 507 -10.53 15.91 -20.23
CA VAL A 507 -9.79 17.05 -20.79
C VAL A 507 -8.34 17.15 -20.30
N THR A 508 -8.00 16.40 -19.25
CA THR A 508 -6.67 16.37 -18.62
C THR A 508 -5.80 15.19 -19.05
N GLU A 509 -6.32 14.27 -19.88
CA GLU A 509 -5.64 13.06 -20.32
C GLU A 509 -5.12 12.19 -19.15
N GLN A 510 -5.88 12.09 -18.06
CA GLN A 510 -5.52 11.31 -16.87
C GLN A 510 -6.15 9.92 -16.84
N MET A 511 -7.34 9.77 -17.40
CA MET A 511 -8.12 8.53 -17.39
C MET A 511 -7.90 7.74 -18.68
N ILE A 512 -7.80 8.42 -19.83
CA ILE A 512 -7.66 7.78 -21.13
C ILE A 512 -6.61 8.50 -21.96
N VAL A 513 -5.61 7.76 -22.43
CA VAL A 513 -4.51 8.27 -23.27
C VAL A 513 -4.30 7.28 -24.41
N ASP A 514 -4.16 7.77 -25.64
CA ASP A 514 -4.01 6.94 -26.87
C ASP A 514 -5.06 5.83 -27.01
N GLY A 515 -6.26 6.12 -26.53
CA GLY A 515 -7.39 5.19 -26.48
C GLY A 515 -7.13 3.99 -25.58
N GLU A 516 -6.29 4.11 -24.54
CA GLU A 516 -6.10 3.16 -23.44
C GLU A 516 -6.54 3.76 -22.10
N ILE A 517 -7.23 2.95 -21.29
CA ILE A 517 -7.52 3.33 -19.91
C ILE A 517 -6.21 3.35 -19.12
N GLN A 518 -5.93 4.46 -18.46
CA GLN A 518 -4.79 4.61 -17.58
C GLN A 518 -5.08 3.88 -16.27
N LEU A 519 -4.27 2.89 -15.93
CA LEU A 519 -4.47 2.04 -14.75
C LEU A 519 -3.42 2.35 -13.67
N GLY A 520 -3.72 1.94 -12.44
CA GLY A 520 -2.85 2.17 -11.29
C GLY A 520 -2.72 3.64 -10.92
N SER A 521 -1.49 4.06 -10.58
CA SER A 521 -1.21 5.41 -10.07
C SER A 521 -1.36 6.52 -11.11
N PHE A 522 -1.38 6.20 -12.41
CA PHE A 522 -1.59 7.18 -13.49
C PHE A 522 -3.07 7.48 -13.77
N GLY A 523 -3.99 6.55 -13.50
CA GLY A 523 -5.43 6.65 -13.82
C GLY A 523 -6.27 7.70 -13.05
N GLY A 524 -5.64 8.62 -12.34
CA GLY A 524 -6.34 9.61 -11.51
C GLY A 524 -7.06 9.01 -10.30
N GLY A 525 -7.87 9.82 -9.61
CA GLY A 525 -8.59 9.39 -8.39
C GLY A 525 -9.73 8.40 -8.68
N MET A 526 -10.44 8.58 -9.79
CA MET A 526 -11.61 7.77 -10.15
C MET A 526 -11.24 6.32 -10.47
N ILE A 527 -10.26 6.10 -11.36
CA ILE A 527 -9.83 4.74 -11.72
C ILE A 527 -9.17 4.02 -10.52
N ARG A 528 -8.48 4.76 -9.64
CA ARG A 528 -7.96 4.22 -8.38
C ARG A 528 -9.08 3.76 -7.44
N GLY A 529 -10.16 4.53 -7.33
CA GLY A 529 -11.35 4.14 -6.57
C GLY A 529 -11.93 2.82 -7.08
N LEU A 530 -12.16 2.71 -8.38
CA LEU A 530 -12.64 1.48 -9.03
C LEU A 530 -11.69 0.30 -8.79
N SER A 531 -10.37 0.53 -8.89
CA SER A 531 -9.37 -0.50 -8.63
C SER A 531 -9.38 -0.97 -7.17
N SER A 532 -9.64 -0.08 -6.21
CA SER A 532 -9.74 -0.44 -4.79
C SER A 532 -10.97 -1.29 -4.47
N GLU A 533 -12.07 -1.10 -5.20
CA GLU A 533 -13.27 -1.94 -5.09
C GLU A 533 -13.06 -3.32 -5.70
N LEU A 534 -12.21 -3.44 -6.74
CA LEU A 534 -11.82 -4.72 -7.31
C LEU A 534 -10.98 -5.60 -6.38
N ASN A 535 -10.46 -5.08 -5.25
CA ASN A 535 -9.85 -5.94 -4.22
C ASN A 535 -10.86 -6.94 -3.62
N VAL A 536 -12.18 -6.68 -3.72
CA VAL A 536 -13.23 -7.64 -3.34
C VAL A 536 -13.20 -8.91 -4.21
N ALA A 537 -12.63 -8.83 -5.42
CA ALA A 537 -12.53 -9.96 -6.34
C ALA A 537 -11.41 -10.94 -6.00
N GLU A 538 -10.46 -10.60 -5.12
CA GLU A 538 -9.27 -11.42 -4.87
C GLU A 538 -9.61 -12.82 -4.33
N ALA A 539 -10.56 -12.91 -3.38
CA ALA A 539 -11.00 -14.18 -2.83
C ALA A 539 -11.69 -15.06 -3.89
N THR A 540 -12.53 -14.46 -4.74
CA THR A 540 -13.20 -15.16 -5.84
C THR A 540 -12.20 -15.68 -6.86
N ILE A 541 -11.20 -14.88 -7.23
CA ILE A 541 -10.13 -15.27 -8.15
C ILE A 541 -9.34 -16.44 -7.57
N GLY A 542 -9.02 -16.43 -6.28
CA GLY A 542 -8.35 -17.56 -5.63
C GLY A 542 -9.14 -18.87 -5.74
N LEU A 543 -10.45 -18.83 -5.48
CA LEU A 543 -11.32 -20.01 -5.64
C LEU A 543 -11.35 -20.53 -7.09
N LEU A 544 -11.38 -19.62 -8.08
CA LEU A 544 -11.37 -19.98 -9.49
C LEU A 544 -10.02 -20.55 -9.94
N VAL A 545 -8.91 -19.98 -9.44
CA VAL A 545 -7.55 -20.46 -9.68
C VAL A 545 -7.38 -21.87 -9.12
N ASP A 546 -7.82 -22.10 -7.88
CA ASP A 546 -7.76 -23.41 -7.23
C ASP A 546 -8.61 -24.46 -7.97
N ALA A 547 -9.74 -24.03 -8.54
CA ALA A 547 -10.59 -24.89 -9.35
C ALA A 547 -9.97 -25.22 -10.71
N ASP A 548 -9.55 -24.21 -11.47
CA ASP A 548 -8.91 -24.35 -12.79
C ASP A 548 -8.19 -23.05 -13.21
N LEU A 549 -6.88 -23.01 -12.98
CA LEU A 549 -6.02 -21.90 -13.43
C LEU A 549 -6.12 -21.65 -14.95
N ALA A 550 -6.22 -22.70 -15.77
CA ALA A 550 -6.22 -22.55 -17.22
C ALA A 550 -7.52 -21.87 -17.70
N ARG A 551 -8.68 -22.27 -17.16
CA ARG A 551 -9.95 -21.58 -17.42
C ARG A 551 -9.99 -20.18 -16.85
N THR A 552 -9.39 -19.96 -15.67
CA THR A 552 -9.32 -18.61 -15.08
C THR A 552 -8.50 -17.66 -15.94
N LYS A 553 -7.34 -18.12 -16.44
CA LYS A 553 -6.55 -17.40 -17.45
C LYS A 553 -7.33 -17.17 -18.75
N ALA A 554 -8.04 -18.19 -19.24
CA ALA A 554 -8.84 -18.07 -20.45
C ALA A 554 -10.00 -17.06 -20.29
N ALA A 555 -10.59 -16.95 -19.08
CA ALA A 555 -11.58 -15.93 -18.78
C ALA A 555 -10.95 -14.52 -18.83
N ALA A 556 -9.78 -14.33 -18.23
CA ALA A 556 -9.04 -13.06 -18.35
C ALA A 556 -8.75 -12.70 -19.82
N ASP A 557 -8.48 -13.69 -20.67
CA ASP A 557 -8.19 -13.47 -22.08
C ASP A 557 -9.40 -13.00 -22.92
N LYS A 558 -10.63 -13.15 -22.39
CA LYS A 558 -11.87 -12.70 -23.03
C LYS A 558 -12.15 -11.20 -22.90
N PHE A 559 -11.39 -10.47 -22.08
CA PHE A 559 -11.47 -9.01 -22.10
C PHE A 559 -11.00 -8.49 -23.45
N ASP A 560 -11.79 -7.61 -24.09
CA ASP A 560 -11.49 -7.13 -25.45
C ASP A 560 -10.26 -6.21 -25.46
N ARG A 561 -10.14 -5.37 -24.43
CA ARG A 561 -9.12 -4.33 -24.33
C ARG A 561 -7.80 -4.89 -23.78
N PRO A 562 -6.64 -4.61 -24.42
CA PRO A 562 -5.34 -5.12 -23.98
C PRO A 562 -5.01 -4.81 -22.52
N GLU A 563 -5.24 -3.57 -22.07
CA GLU A 563 -4.94 -3.10 -20.72
C GLU A 563 -5.83 -3.76 -19.66
N THR A 564 -7.11 -4.01 -19.98
CA THR A 564 -8.04 -4.71 -19.09
C THR A 564 -7.69 -6.19 -19.00
N ARG A 565 -7.29 -6.82 -20.12
CA ARG A 565 -6.80 -8.20 -20.13
C ARG A 565 -5.54 -8.35 -19.28
N VAL A 566 -4.59 -7.43 -19.40
CA VAL A 566 -3.39 -7.39 -18.56
C VAL A 566 -3.78 -7.25 -17.08
N LEU A 567 -4.66 -6.32 -16.73
CA LEU A 567 -5.13 -6.15 -15.35
C LEU A 567 -5.74 -7.44 -14.78
N ALA A 568 -6.61 -8.10 -15.54
CA ALA A 568 -7.21 -9.36 -15.10
C ALA A 568 -6.16 -10.46 -14.87
N ARG A 569 -5.15 -10.57 -15.75
CA ARG A 569 -4.00 -11.47 -15.56
C ARG A 569 -3.18 -11.09 -14.32
N MET A 570 -2.96 -9.80 -14.07
CA MET A 570 -2.26 -9.33 -12.87
C MET A 570 -2.98 -9.74 -11.59
N MET A 571 -4.31 -9.63 -11.55
CA MET A 571 -5.08 -10.05 -10.37
C MET A 571 -4.92 -11.55 -10.07
N ILE A 572 -4.89 -12.39 -11.11
CA ILE A 572 -4.58 -13.83 -10.98
C ILE A 572 -3.15 -14.04 -10.46
N LEU A 573 -2.17 -13.33 -11.02
CA LEU A 573 -0.76 -13.46 -10.63
C LEU A 573 -0.52 -13.00 -9.18
N ARG A 574 -1.15 -11.90 -8.73
CA ARG A 574 -1.09 -11.44 -7.33
C ARG A 574 -1.59 -12.51 -6.37
N ASN A 575 -2.70 -13.15 -6.70
CA ASN A 575 -3.29 -14.17 -5.84
C ASN A 575 -2.35 -15.38 -5.63
N ILE A 576 -1.59 -15.76 -6.67
CA ILE A 576 -0.70 -16.94 -6.62
C ILE A 576 0.71 -16.60 -6.12
N LEU A 577 1.28 -15.47 -6.59
CA LEU A 577 2.69 -15.10 -6.40
C LEU A 577 2.90 -13.96 -5.40
N GLY A 578 1.84 -13.21 -5.06
CA GLY A 578 1.91 -12.09 -4.10
C GLY A 578 2.05 -12.53 -2.64
N THR A 579 1.78 -13.80 -2.32
CA THR A 579 2.02 -14.37 -1.01
C THR A 579 3.49 -14.78 -0.87
N LYS A 580 4.21 -14.19 0.10
CA LYS A 580 5.59 -14.57 0.40
C LYS A 580 5.65 -16.07 0.69
N ALA A 581 6.58 -16.76 0.05
CA ALA A 581 6.72 -18.23 0.11
C ALA A 581 7.12 -18.81 1.49
N THR A 582 6.92 -18.09 2.59
CA THR A 582 7.33 -18.50 3.95
C THR A 582 6.35 -18.12 5.06
N GLU A 583 5.15 -17.58 4.78
CA GLU A 583 4.17 -17.32 5.84
C GLU A 583 3.34 -18.58 6.11
N ASP A 584 3.40 -19.05 7.36
CA ASP A 584 2.63 -20.17 7.87
C ASP A 584 1.13 -19.90 7.64
N PRO A 585 0.34 -20.85 7.08
CA PRO A 585 -1.10 -20.65 6.84
C PRO A 585 -1.89 -20.13 8.05
N GLU A 586 -1.43 -20.37 9.28
CA GLU A 586 -2.04 -19.83 10.50
C GLU A 586 -1.81 -18.31 10.70
N GLU A 587 -0.69 -17.76 10.21
CA GLU A 587 -0.38 -16.33 10.29
C GLU A 587 -1.23 -15.49 9.32
N VAL A 588 -1.56 -16.07 8.16
CA VAL A 588 -2.43 -15.44 7.16
C VAL A 588 -3.87 -15.37 7.66
N MET A 589 -4.37 -16.42 8.34
CA MET A 589 -5.73 -16.42 8.90
C MET A 589 -5.89 -15.48 10.10
N THR A 590 -4.85 -15.30 10.93
CA THR A 590 -4.91 -14.39 12.08
C THR A 590 -4.85 -12.91 11.70
N ARG A 591 -4.37 -12.57 10.49
CA ARG A 591 -4.36 -11.19 9.98
C ARG A 591 -5.71 -10.70 9.46
N GLY A 592 -6.62 -11.63 9.11
CA GLY A 592 -8.02 -11.32 8.74
C GLY A 592 -8.97 -11.17 9.93
N MET A 593 -8.49 -11.37 11.16
CA MET A 593 -9.28 -11.30 12.40
C MET A 593 -8.72 -10.30 13.43
N LYS A 594 -7.87 -9.35 13.01
CA LYS A 594 -7.38 -8.26 13.86
C LYS A 594 -7.79 -6.89 13.34
#